data_AF-A0A8T5TYT7-F1
#
_entry.id   AF-A0A8T5TYT7-F1
#
_cell.length_a   1.000
_cell.length_b   1.000
_cell.length_c   1.000
_cell.angle_alpha   90.00
_cell.angle_beta   90.00
_cell.angle_gamma   90.00
#
_symmetry.space_group_name_H-M   'P 1'
#
loop_
_entity.id
_entity.type
_entity.pdbx_description
1 polymer ?
#
loop_
_entity_poly.entity_id
_entity_poly.type
_entity_poly.pdbx_seq_one_letter_code
_entity_poly.pdbx_strand_id
1 'polypeptide(L)'
;MENKINICLIGVGDVASALVQGIEKYKKYPAEIIGLLPEITQYQVKDINFVLGFDVNSNKVGKDLSRAIFAEPNCNTILFEPEFLNAPVLKGPILDGLDSNIKNIIPTNNNQPQSDVTEEIKKRDVDVVVILLPTGCHKAVKFYAMAALNAGACVVNGMPSHVVKDPEIVKKAEELKLSLIGDDVKSQIGATIIHRSLTNLFPMRGAILDRTIQLDWGGSSDFCNLLTPQSNGELVYEKGKRQSKTEAVISNLQNKESVECRISAVDYIPFLKNQKEAYMRLEGRVFGGAPVRVDITMFVEDGNNSAGIIADCIRVSKIAKDRKIGGILHSACSFFNKHPPE
;
A
#
# COMPACT_ATOMS: atom_id res chain seq x y z
N MET A 1 5.46 -31.37 5.23
CA MET A 1 6.15 -30.08 5.19
C MET A 1 5.27 -29.11 5.94
N GLU A 2 5.81 -28.36 6.90
CA GLU A 2 5.05 -27.29 7.53
C GLU A 2 4.68 -26.26 6.47
N ASN A 3 3.40 -25.90 6.38
CA ASN A 3 2.95 -24.80 5.53
C ASN A 3 3.52 -23.51 6.14
N LYS A 4 4.58 -22.98 5.52
CA LYS A 4 5.21 -21.73 5.94
C LYS A 4 5.40 -20.79 4.74
N ILE A 5 5.27 -19.50 5.01
CA ILE A 5 5.54 -18.41 4.08
C ILE A 5 6.53 -17.48 4.75
N ASN A 6 7.80 -17.57 4.39
CA ASN A 6 8.79 -16.64 4.90
C ASN A 6 8.68 -15.30 4.15
N ILE A 7 8.49 -14.20 4.87
CA ILE A 7 8.33 -12.89 4.25
C ILE A 7 9.37 -11.87 4.68
N CYS A 8 9.71 -11.00 3.74
CA CYS A 8 10.57 -9.85 3.95
C CYS A 8 9.81 -8.55 3.67
N LEU A 9 9.93 -7.56 4.56
CA LEU A 9 9.32 -6.24 4.40
C LEU A 9 10.37 -5.21 3.97
N ILE A 10 10.11 -4.49 2.89
CA ILE A 10 10.93 -3.36 2.43
C ILE A 10 10.20 -2.06 2.75
N GLY A 11 10.74 -1.26 3.67
CA GLY A 11 10.07 -0.10 4.25
C GLY A 11 9.20 -0.53 5.43
N VAL A 12 9.68 -0.30 6.66
CA VAL A 12 8.99 -0.71 7.90
C VAL A 12 8.13 0.45 8.40
N GLY A 13 7.23 0.95 7.55
CA GLY A 13 6.32 2.08 7.82
C GLY A 13 5.04 1.70 8.57
N ASP A 14 4.04 2.59 8.54
CA ASP A 14 2.75 2.40 9.21
C ASP A 14 1.96 1.19 8.66
N VAL A 15 2.00 0.94 7.36
CA VAL A 15 1.38 -0.24 6.73
C VAL A 15 2.08 -1.53 7.19
N ALA A 16 3.41 -1.53 7.28
CA ALA A 16 4.18 -2.66 7.79
C ALA A 16 3.83 -2.92 9.26
N SER A 17 3.67 -1.85 10.05
CA SER A 17 3.22 -1.96 11.44
C SER A 17 1.85 -2.62 11.54
N ALA A 18 0.86 -2.15 10.79
CA ALA A 18 -0.46 -2.74 10.77
C ALA A 18 -0.46 -4.22 10.35
N LEU A 19 0.35 -4.58 9.34
CA LEU A 19 0.50 -5.95 8.86
C LEU A 19 1.09 -6.88 9.93
N VAL A 20 2.21 -6.48 10.55
CA VAL A 20 2.86 -7.30 11.60
C VAL A 20 1.94 -7.47 12.81
N GLN A 21 1.33 -6.37 13.30
CA GLN A 21 0.40 -6.43 14.41
C GLN A 21 -0.80 -7.35 14.11
N GLY A 22 -1.40 -7.22 12.94
CA GLY A 22 -2.57 -8.02 12.54
C GLY A 22 -2.25 -9.52 12.42
N ILE A 23 -1.17 -9.87 11.71
CA ILE A 23 -0.76 -11.27 11.52
C ILE A 23 -0.44 -11.93 12.86
N GLU A 24 0.33 -11.28 13.73
CA GLU A 24 0.72 -11.85 15.03
C GLU A 24 -0.46 -11.91 16.00
N LYS A 25 -1.39 -10.95 15.95
CA LYS A 25 -2.65 -11.03 16.68
C LYS A 25 -3.45 -12.26 16.26
N TYR A 26 -3.63 -12.46 14.97
CA TYR A 26 -4.45 -13.54 14.42
C TYR A 26 -3.81 -14.93 14.56
N LYS A 27 -2.48 -15.01 14.69
CA LYS A 27 -1.80 -16.23 15.14
C LYS A 27 -2.23 -16.63 16.55
N LYS A 28 -2.32 -15.65 17.46
CA LYS A 28 -2.70 -15.87 18.86
C LYS A 28 -4.22 -16.05 19.04
N TYR A 29 -5.01 -15.32 18.28
CA TYR A 29 -6.47 -15.27 18.37
C TYR A 29 -7.12 -15.51 16.99
N PRO A 30 -7.09 -16.75 16.47
CA PRO A 30 -7.56 -17.06 15.11
C PRO A 30 -9.06 -16.83 14.90
N ALA A 31 -9.86 -16.88 15.98
CA ALA A 31 -11.30 -16.60 15.91
C ALA A 31 -11.62 -15.11 15.69
N GLU A 32 -10.65 -14.21 15.85
CA GLU A 32 -10.82 -12.76 15.68
C GLU A 32 -10.42 -12.27 14.28
N ILE A 33 -10.08 -13.16 13.35
CA ILE A 33 -9.68 -12.79 11.99
C ILE A 33 -10.78 -11.99 11.30
N ILE A 34 -10.44 -10.78 10.89
CA ILE A 34 -11.26 -9.94 10.01
C ILE A 34 -10.41 -9.36 8.90
N GLY A 35 -11.05 -9.08 7.77
CA GLY A 35 -10.43 -8.36 6.66
C GLY A 35 -9.54 -9.21 5.74
N LEU A 36 -9.77 -10.51 5.68
CA LEU A 36 -9.12 -11.43 4.74
C LEU A 36 -10.15 -12.16 3.90
N LEU A 37 -9.77 -12.58 2.71
CA LEU A 37 -10.60 -13.40 1.84
C LEU A 37 -10.68 -14.85 2.37
N PRO A 38 -11.90 -15.36 2.68
CA PRO A 38 -12.08 -16.74 3.12
C PRO A 38 -11.83 -17.78 2.00
N GLU A 39 -11.84 -17.36 0.73
CA GLU A 39 -11.66 -18.24 -0.43
C GLU A 39 -10.21 -18.74 -0.59
N ILE A 40 -9.25 -18.01 -0.02
CA ILE A 40 -7.85 -18.46 0.02
C ILE A 40 -7.73 -19.45 1.18
N THR A 41 -7.67 -20.74 0.90
CA THR A 41 -7.69 -21.79 1.95
C THR A 41 -6.37 -22.52 2.13
N GLN A 42 -5.51 -22.52 1.11
CA GLN A 42 -4.26 -23.30 1.06
C GLN A 42 -3.22 -22.85 2.10
N TYR A 43 -3.19 -21.54 2.37
CA TYR A 43 -2.37 -20.95 3.42
C TYR A 43 -3.24 -20.14 4.35
N GLN A 44 -3.03 -20.31 5.64
CA GLN A 44 -3.68 -19.57 6.70
C GLN A 44 -2.78 -18.42 7.18
N VAL A 45 -3.34 -17.46 7.91
CA VAL A 45 -2.57 -16.35 8.50
C VAL A 45 -1.40 -16.85 9.34
N LYS A 46 -1.62 -17.93 10.09
CA LYS A 46 -0.60 -18.53 10.95
C LYS A 46 0.63 -19.05 10.21
N ASP A 47 0.51 -19.28 8.90
CA ASP A 47 1.59 -19.80 8.06
C ASP A 47 2.56 -18.68 7.64
N ILE A 48 2.18 -17.40 7.82
CA ILE A 48 3.01 -16.24 7.44
C ILE A 48 4.04 -15.96 8.54
N ASN A 49 5.32 -15.97 8.20
CA ASN A 49 6.43 -15.74 9.13
C ASN A 49 7.29 -14.56 8.67
N PHE A 50 7.37 -13.51 9.49
CA PHE A 50 8.30 -12.42 9.26
C PHE A 50 9.72 -12.90 9.57
N VAL A 51 10.63 -12.79 8.61
CA VAL A 51 12.03 -13.23 8.79
C VAL A 51 13.04 -12.10 8.59
N LEU A 52 12.64 -11.01 7.93
CA LEU A 52 13.56 -9.93 7.57
C LEU A 52 12.82 -8.62 7.31
N GLY A 53 13.41 -7.50 7.71
CA GLY A 53 13.00 -6.16 7.30
C GLY A 53 14.16 -5.38 6.70
N PHE A 54 13.86 -4.43 5.82
CA PHE A 54 14.80 -3.39 5.39
C PHE A 54 14.21 -2.01 5.60
N ASP A 55 15.02 -1.11 6.15
CA ASP A 55 14.68 0.30 6.30
C ASP A 55 15.96 1.15 6.17
N VAL A 56 15.80 2.47 6.13
CA VAL A 56 16.90 3.45 6.10
C VAL A 56 16.92 4.33 7.34
N ASN A 57 15.82 4.34 8.10
CA ASN A 57 15.65 5.11 9.32
C ASN A 57 16.51 4.52 10.44
N SER A 58 17.38 5.35 11.02
CA SER A 58 18.30 4.94 12.09
C SER A 58 17.59 4.51 13.39
N ASN A 59 16.33 4.92 13.58
CA ASN A 59 15.52 4.47 14.71
C ASN A 59 14.98 3.05 14.52
N LYS A 60 15.02 2.51 13.30
CA LYS A 60 14.49 1.19 12.93
C LYS A 60 15.60 0.19 12.64
N VAL A 61 16.61 0.61 11.90
CA VAL A 61 17.78 -0.22 11.53
C VAL A 61 18.47 -0.77 12.78
N GLY A 62 18.71 -2.08 12.79
CA GLY A 62 19.34 -2.81 13.89
C GLY A 62 18.37 -3.34 14.95
N LYS A 63 17.09 -2.99 14.89
CA LYS A 63 16.05 -3.55 15.76
C LYS A 63 15.42 -4.81 15.15
N ASP A 64 14.78 -5.60 15.99
CA ASP A 64 13.84 -6.64 15.54
C ASP A 64 12.55 -6.01 15.01
N LEU A 65 11.90 -6.63 14.02
CA LEU A 65 10.62 -6.17 13.47
C LEU A 65 9.56 -5.95 14.55
N SER A 66 9.50 -6.77 15.61
CA SER A 66 8.57 -6.60 16.74
C SER A 66 8.70 -5.24 17.44
N ARG A 67 9.86 -4.58 17.31
CA ARG A 67 10.15 -3.27 17.91
C ARG A 67 10.23 -2.16 16.88
N ALA A 68 10.78 -2.44 15.70
CA ALA A 68 10.94 -1.46 14.64
C ALA A 68 9.60 -0.90 14.13
N ILE A 69 8.53 -1.71 14.14
CA ILE A 69 7.20 -1.29 13.71
C ILE A 69 6.57 -0.17 14.57
N PHE A 70 7.08 0.03 15.78
CA PHE A 70 6.65 1.10 16.70
C PHE A 70 7.63 2.27 16.78
N ALA A 71 8.77 2.18 16.09
CA ALA A 71 9.77 3.24 16.12
C ALA A 71 9.37 4.41 15.21
N GLU A 72 9.61 5.62 15.68
CA GLU A 72 9.28 6.85 14.97
C GLU A 72 9.88 6.89 13.54
N PRO A 73 9.16 7.47 12.57
CA PRO A 73 7.92 8.22 12.74
C PRO A 73 6.64 7.37 12.59
N ASN A 74 6.72 6.04 12.76
CA ASN A 74 5.50 5.22 12.74
C ASN A 74 4.54 5.70 13.83
N CYS A 75 3.28 5.80 13.46
CA CYS A 75 2.20 6.32 14.27
C CYS A 75 0.89 5.50 14.12
N ASN A 76 0.97 4.33 13.48
CA ASN A 76 -0.13 3.38 13.40
C ASN A 76 -0.73 3.06 14.78
N THR A 77 -2.05 2.92 14.83
CA THR A 77 -2.74 2.50 16.05
C THR A 77 -2.19 1.16 16.56
N ILE A 78 -1.92 1.11 17.87
CA ILE A 78 -1.42 -0.11 18.53
C ILE A 78 -2.64 -0.97 18.88
N LEU A 79 -2.86 -2.03 18.10
CA LEU A 79 -3.92 -3.02 18.33
C LEU A 79 -3.38 -4.33 18.90
N PHE A 80 -2.08 -4.59 18.73
CA PHE A 80 -1.41 -5.77 19.24
C PHE A 80 0.10 -5.54 19.31
N GLU A 81 0.74 -5.99 20.38
CA GLU A 81 2.20 -5.97 20.50
C GLU A 81 2.75 -7.39 20.29
N PRO A 82 3.48 -7.65 19.19
CA PRO A 82 4.08 -8.96 18.96
C PRO A 82 5.20 -9.26 19.94
N GLU A 83 5.37 -10.55 20.23
CA GLU A 83 6.59 -11.06 20.88
C GLU A 83 7.81 -10.91 19.95
N PHE A 84 9.00 -11.19 20.45
CA PHE A 84 10.23 -11.07 19.67
C PHE A 84 10.21 -12.01 18.46
N LEU A 85 10.33 -11.47 17.25
CA LEU A 85 10.12 -12.24 16.02
C LEU A 85 11.39 -12.93 15.49
N ASN A 86 12.56 -12.55 16.00
CA ASN A 86 13.86 -12.94 15.46
C ASN A 86 14.01 -12.59 13.96
N ALA A 87 13.48 -11.41 13.60
CA ALA A 87 13.44 -10.87 12.25
C ALA A 87 14.09 -9.48 12.24
N PRO A 88 15.41 -9.39 11.98
CA PRO A 88 16.13 -8.12 12.06
C PRO A 88 15.72 -7.16 10.95
N VAL A 89 15.72 -5.86 11.27
CA VAL A 89 15.64 -4.76 10.30
C VAL A 89 17.04 -4.32 9.91
N LEU A 90 17.42 -4.59 8.68
CA LEU A 90 18.73 -4.27 8.12
C LEU A 90 18.70 -2.95 7.35
N LYS A 91 19.87 -2.34 7.20
CA LYS A 91 19.99 -1.12 6.41
C LYS A 91 20.02 -1.46 4.92
N GLY A 92 19.00 -1.01 4.20
CA GLY A 92 18.97 -1.10 2.74
C GLY A 92 19.58 0.14 2.06
N PRO A 93 19.83 0.10 0.74
CA PRO A 93 20.18 1.28 -0.02
C PRO A 93 19.03 2.28 -0.08
N ILE A 94 19.37 3.57 0.05
CA ILE A 94 18.39 4.70 0.06
C ILE A 94 17.86 4.97 -1.35
N LEU A 95 18.75 5.11 -2.34
CA LEU A 95 18.42 5.51 -3.71
C LEU A 95 17.57 6.79 -3.74
N ASP A 96 16.44 6.80 -4.45
CA ASP A 96 15.48 7.91 -4.51
C ASP A 96 14.39 7.81 -3.43
N GLY A 97 14.57 6.95 -2.42
CA GLY A 97 13.61 6.71 -1.33
C GLY A 97 13.32 7.92 -0.43
N LEU A 98 14.20 8.93 -0.43
CA LEU A 98 14.10 10.14 0.40
C LEU A 98 14.16 11.43 -0.44
N ASP A 99 13.85 11.37 -1.74
CA ASP A 99 13.90 12.55 -2.64
C ASP A 99 12.69 13.50 -2.46
N SER A 100 11.85 13.26 -1.46
CA SER A 100 10.65 14.04 -1.11
C SER A 100 10.78 14.74 0.25
N ASN A 101 9.67 15.32 0.73
CA ASN A 101 9.57 15.90 2.07
C ASN A 101 9.84 14.92 3.22
N ILE A 102 9.70 13.62 2.97
CA ILE A 102 9.84 12.61 4.01
C ILE A 102 11.26 12.62 4.63
N LYS A 103 12.28 13.11 3.89
CA LYS A 103 13.65 13.26 4.40
C LYS A 103 13.76 14.15 5.64
N ASN A 104 12.81 15.07 5.85
CA ASN A 104 12.82 15.99 6.99
C ASN A 104 12.37 15.32 8.29
N ILE A 105 11.69 14.16 8.20
CA ILE A 105 11.15 13.43 9.34
C ILE A 105 11.79 12.04 9.52
N ILE A 106 12.66 11.62 8.60
CA ILE A 106 13.36 10.33 8.65
C ILE A 106 14.83 10.55 9.00
N PRO A 107 15.25 10.25 10.24
CA PRO A 107 16.66 10.30 10.58
C PRO A 107 17.42 9.15 9.91
N THR A 108 18.53 9.45 9.25
CA THR A 108 19.43 8.45 8.63
C THR A 108 20.81 8.50 9.26
N ASN A 109 21.48 7.36 9.38
CA ASN A 109 22.86 7.28 9.86
C ASN A 109 23.79 6.78 8.74
N ASN A 110 24.61 7.67 8.17
CA ASN A 110 25.53 7.33 7.08
C ASN A 110 26.64 6.35 7.48
N ASN A 111 26.97 6.25 8.78
CA ASN A 111 28.01 5.36 9.27
C ASN A 111 27.54 3.90 9.42
N GLN A 112 26.23 3.65 9.39
CA GLN A 112 25.71 2.28 9.37
C GLN A 112 25.99 1.65 7.99
N PRO A 113 26.63 0.46 7.91
CA PRO A 113 26.88 -0.21 6.64
C PRO A 113 25.57 -0.65 6.00
N GLN A 114 25.49 -0.54 4.68
CA GLN A 114 24.39 -1.12 3.90
C GLN A 114 24.59 -2.63 3.77
N SER A 115 23.50 -3.38 3.88
CA SER A 115 23.50 -4.83 3.68
C SER A 115 23.32 -5.20 2.21
N ASP A 116 23.86 -6.34 1.80
CA ASP A 116 23.52 -6.94 0.51
C ASP A 116 22.09 -7.50 0.58
N VAL A 117 21.16 -6.80 -0.05
CA VAL A 117 19.73 -7.14 -0.01
C VAL A 117 19.47 -8.52 -0.59
N THR A 118 20.14 -8.88 -1.70
CA THR A 118 19.88 -10.17 -2.38
C THR A 118 20.36 -11.33 -1.51
N GLU A 119 21.57 -11.22 -0.96
CA GLU A 119 22.16 -12.28 -0.14
C GLU A 119 21.39 -12.46 1.18
N GLU A 120 20.97 -11.38 1.84
CA GLU A 120 20.22 -11.48 3.10
C GLU A 120 18.81 -12.07 2.91
N ILE A 121 18.15 -11.79 1.78
CA ILE A 121 16.86 -12.41 1.40
C ILE A 121 17.06 -13.90 1.12
N LYS A 122 18.10 -14.25 0.35
CA LYS A 122 18.42 -15.64 -0.01
C LYS A 122 18.79 -16.47 1.23
N LYS A 123 19.62 -15.94 2.12
CA LYS A 123 20.06 -16.59 3.37
C LYS A 123 18.90 -16.99 4.30
N ARG A 124 17.77 -16.31 4.21
CA ARG A 124 16.59 -16.54 5.07
C ARG A 124 15.46 -17.29 4.37
N ASP A 125 15.72 -17.85 3.20
CA ASP A 125 14.76 -18.59 2.40
C ASP A 125 13.43 -17.82 2.25
N VAL A 126 13.51 -16.53 1.90
CA VAL A 126 12.32 -15.68 1.76
C VAL A 126 11.48 -16.16 0.57
N ASP A 127 10.18 -16.31 0.81
CA ASP A 127 9.21 -16.66 -0.21
C ASP A 127 8.65 -15.45 -0.94
N VAL A 128 8.29 -14.43 -0.18
CA VAL A 128 7.64 -13.23 -0.70
C VAL A 128 8.28 -11.98 -0.09
N VAL A 129 8.66 -11.05 -0.96
CA VAL A 129 9.12 -9.71 -0.59
C VAL A 129 7.97 -8.73 -0.79
N VAL A 130 7.66 -7.95 0.23
CA VAL A 130 6.61 -6.93 0.20
C VAL A 130 7.27 -5.54 0.19
N ILE A 131 6.97 -4.74 -0.83
CA ILE A 131 7.54 -3.40 -1.01
C ILE A 131 6.54 -2.34 -0.55
N LEU A 132 6.92 -1.59 0.49
CA LEU A 132 6.14 -0.55 1.19
C LEU A 132 6.97 0.74 1.37
N LEU A 133 7.73 1.10 0.34
CA LEU A 133 8.57 2.31 0.31
C LEU A 133 7.73 3.59 0.12
N PRO A 134 8.26 4.80 0.33
CA PRO A 134 7.51 6.04 0.07
C PRO A 134 7.01 6.16 -1.38
N THR A 135 5.89 6.84 -1.62
CA THR A 135 5.44 7.14 -2.99
C THR A 135 6.52 7.94 -3.74
N GLY A 136 6.80 7.60 -5.00
CA GLY A 136 7.69 8.38 -5.89
C GLY A 136 9.12 7.82 -6.01
N CYS A 137 9.49 6.82 -5.21
CA CYS A 137 10.82 6.20 -5.28
C CYS A 137 10.87 5.08 -6.35
N HIS A 138 11.02 5.48 -7.61
CA HIS A 138 11.00 4.55 -8.74
C HIS A 138 12.24 3.66 -8.81
N LYS A 139 13.43 4.23 -8.57
CA LYS A 139 14.71 3.50 -8.61
C LYS A 139 14.81 2.52 -7.44
N ALA A 140 14.37 2.95 -6.24
CA ALA A 140 14.35 2.09 -5.06
C ALA A 140 13.43 0.88 -5.28
N VAL A 141 12.18 1.10 -5.69
CA VAL A 141 11.23 0.01 -5.94
C VAL A 141 11.78 -0.97 -6.98
N LYS A 142 12.33 -0.47 -8.10
CA LYS A 142 12.96 -1.33 -9.12
C LYS A 142 14.13 -2.14 -8.56
N PHE A 143 15.02 -1.51 -7.79
CA PHE A 143 16.15 -2.19 -7.16
C PHE A 143 15.70 -3.34 -6.25
N TYR A 144 14.75 -3.08 -5.34
CA TYR A 144 14.28 -4.11 -4.41
C TYR A 144 13.50 -5.23 -5.10
N ALA A 145 12.70 -4.92 -6.12
CA ALA A 145 12.02 -5.94 -6.92
C ALA A 145 13.03 -6.86 -7.63
N MET A 146 14.08 -6.29 -8.23
CA MET A 146 15.13 -7.07 -8.89
C MET A 146 15.96 -7.90 -7.91
N ALA A 147 16.28 -7.36 -6.73
CA ALA A 147 16.98 -8.08 -5.67
C ALA A 147 16.15 -9.25 -5.14
N ALA A 148 14.84 -9.07 -4.95
CA ALA A 148 13.92 -10.12 -4.54
C ALA A 148 13.89 -11.27 -5.56
N LEU A 149 13.73 -10.96 -6.85
CA LEU A 149 13.73 -11.96 -7.91
C LEU A 149 15.07 -12.69 -8.00
N ASN A 150 16.19 -11.99 -7.90
CA ASN A 150 17.53 -12.59 -7.86
C ASN A 150 17.72 -13.56 -6.69
N ALA A 151 17.07 -13.29 -5.56
CA ALA A 151 17.12 -14.15 -4.37
C ALA A 151 16.13 -15.33 -4.45
N GLY A 152 15.29 -15.43 -5.48
CA GLY A 152 14.30 -16.50 -5.61
C GLY A 152 12.96 -16.21 -4.90
N ALA A 153 12.66 -14.95 -4.59
CA ALA A 153 11.44 -14.53 -3.91
C ALA A 153 10.43 -13.89 -4.87
N CYS A 154 9.15 -14.13 -4.62
CA CYS A 154 8.05 -13.43 -5.28
C CYS A 154 7.95 -11.98 -4.80
N VAL A 155 7.32 -11.10 -5.58
CA VAL A 155 7.21 -9.67 -5.26
C VAL A 155 5.74 -9.26 -5.13
N VAL A 156 5.43 -8.64 -3.99
CA VAL A 156 4.18 -7.89 -3.77
C VAL A 156 4.54 -6.41 -3.67
N ASN A 157 4.14 -5.62 -4.65
CA ASN A 157 4.39 -4.19 -4.68
C ASN A 157 3.16 -3.42 -4.15
N GLY A 158 3.31 -2.84 -2.96
CA GLY A 158 2.31 -1.96 -2.36
C GLY A 158 2.29 -0.55 -2.94
N MET A 159 3.31 -0.17 -3.74
CA MET A 159 3.54 1.22 -4.14
C MET A 159 3.13 1.51 -5.58
N PRO A 160 2.85 2.78 -5.95
CA PRO A 160 2.50 3.16 -7.32
C PRO A 160 3.64 3.04 -8.34
N SER A 161 4.89 3.00 -7.88
CA SER A 161 6.05 2.79 -8.75
C SER A 161 5.93 1.47 -9.52
N HIS A 162 6.37 1.47 -10.78
CA HIS A 162 6.12 0.36 -11.69
C HIS A 162 6.93 -0.89 -11.34
N VAL A 163 6.24 -2.01 -11.12
CA VAL A 163 6.81 -3.37 -11.03
C VAL A 163 6.16 -4.27 -12.06
N VAL A 164 4.82 -4.37 -12.06
CA VAL A 164 4.09 -5.18 -13.06
C VAL A 164 4.01 -4.50 -14.43
N LYS A 165 4.33 -3.20 -14.50
CA LYS A 165 4.40 -2.42 -15.74
C LYS A 165 5.82 -2.22 -16.25
N ASP A 166 6.84 -2.74 -15.56
CA ASP A 166 8.24 -2.69 -16.00
C ASP A 166 8.56 -3.99 -16.79
N PRO A 167 8.82 -3.92 -18.11
CA PRO A 167 9.07 -5.10 -18.93
C PRO A 167 10.29 -5.92 -18.49
N GLU A 168 11.31 -5.27 -17.90
CA GLU A 168 12.52 -5.95 -17.43
C GLU A 168 12.21 -6.82 -16.21
N ILE A 169 11.43 -6.28 -15.26
CA ILE A 169 11.03 -7.00 -14.05
C ILE A 169 10.08 -8.15 -14.41
N VAL A 170 9.09 -7.89 -15.27
CA VAL A 170 8.11 -8.89 -15.71
C VAL A 170 8.79 -10.07 -16.40
N LYS A 171 9.65 -9.79 -17.40
CA LYS A 171 10.38 -10.83 -18.12
C LYS A 171 11.21 -11.71 -17.18
N LYS A 172 11.91 -11.10 -16.22
CA LYS A 172 12.71 -11.83 -15.25
C LYS A 172 11.87 -12.70 -14.32
N ALA A 173 10.72 -12.20 -13.88
CA ALA A 173 9.81 -12.95 -13.03
C ALA A 173 9.23 -14.19 -13.76
N GLU A 174 8.92 -14.06 -15.05
CA GLU A 174 8.50 -15.17 -15.91
C GLU A 174 9.60 -16.22 -16.06
N GLU A 175 10.82 -15.80 -16.39
CA GLU A 175 11.98 -16.69 -16.55
C GLU A 175 12.27 -17.50 -15.27
N LEU A 176 12.16 -16.86 -14.11
CA LEU A 176 12.43 -17.47 -12.80
C LEU A 176 11.23 -18.21 -12.20
N LYS A 177 10.05 -18.14 -12.85
CA LYS A 177 8.79 -18.69 -12.34
C LYS A 177 8.40 -18.13 -10.96
N LEU A 178 8.62 -16.83 -10.77
CA LEU A 178 8.29 -16.08 -9.56
C LEU A 178 7.15 -15.10 -9.83
N SER A 179 6.20 -15.01 -8.92
CA SER A 179 5.01 -14.19 -9.14
C SER A 179 5.25 -12.71 -8.83
N LEU A 180 4.55 -11.85 -9.56
CA LEU A 180 4.41 -10.41 -9.30
C LEU A 180 2.94 -10.08 -9.01
N ILE A 181 2.70 -9.35 -7.92
CA ILE A 181 1.42 -8.69 -7.62
C ILE A 181 1.70 -7.20 -7.42
N GLY A 182 0.98 -6.33 -8.12
CA GLY A 182 1.21 -4.89 -8.16
C GLY A 182 0.36 -4.20 -9.23
N ASP A 183 0.38 -2.88 -9.40
CA ASP A 183 1.06 -1.87 -8.57
C ASP A 183 0.01 -1.06 -7.78
N ASP A 184 0.42 -0.49 -6.64
CA ASP A 184 -0.43 0.29 -5.72
C ASP A 184 -1.55 -0.55 -5.09
N VAL A 185 -1.35 -1.03 -3.86
CA VAL A 185 -2.36 -1.83 -3.16
C VAL A 185 -3.64 -1.00 -2.88
N LYS A 186 -4.80 -1.64 -3.04
CA LYS A 186 -6.08 -1.07 -2.64
C LYS A 186 -6.21 -1.02 -1.12
N SER A 187 -7.05 -0.13 -0.65
CA SER A 187 -7.58 -0.20 0.71
C SER A 187 -8.86 -1.01 0.71
N GLN A 188 -9.20 -1.68 1.82
CA GLN A 188 -10.46 -2.42 1.95
C GLN A 188 -11.66 -1.51 1.76
N ILE A 189 -11.67 -0.39 2.50
CA ILE A 189 -12.71 0.63 2.44
C ILE A 189 -12.04 2.00 2.32
N GLY A 190 -11.83 2.47 1.08
CA GLY A 190 -11.21 3.77 0.81
C GLY A 190 -12.18 4.84 0.31
N ALA A 191 -11.78 6.12 0.43
CA ALA A 191 -12.57 7.24 -0.08
C ALA A 191 -12.90 7.09 -1.58
N THR A 192 -11.93 6.68 -2.40
CA THR A 192 -12.12 6.50 -3.85
C THR A 192 -13.18 5.45 -4.19
N ILE A 193 -13.24 4.31 -3.48
CA ILE A 193 -14.23 3.26 -3.77
C ILE A 193 -15.63 3.69 -3.32
N ILE A 194 -15.76 4.37 -2.18
CA ILE A 194 -17.03 4.93 -1.72
C ILE A 194 -17.54 5.98 -2.72
N HIS A 195 -16.68 6.95 -3.05
CA HIS A 195 -17.00 8.02 -3.98
C HIS A 195 -17.45 7.46 -5.34
N ARG A 196 -16.67 6.56 -5.93
CA ARG A 196 -17.01 5.91 -7.21
C ARG A 196 -18.33 5.14 -7.14
N SER A 197 -18.58 4.41 -6.05
CA SER A 197 -19.80 3.64 -5.88
C SER A 197 -21.04 4.54 -5.87
N LEU A 198 -20.95 5.67 -5.19
CA LEU A 198 -22.04 6.66 -5.11
C LEU A 198 -22.20 7.42 -6.42
N THR A 199 -21.09 7.80 -7.05
CA THR A 199 -21.11 8.42 -8.38
C THR A 199 -21.81 7.52 -9.40
N ASN A 200 -21.54 6.21 -9.38
CA ASN A 200 -22.21 5.24 -10.25
C ASN A 200 -23.69 5.01 -9.89
N LEU A 201 -24.08 5.22 -8.62
CA LEU A 201 -25.47 5.05 -8.18
C LEU A 201 -26.42 6.05 -8.87
N PHE A 202 -25.95 7.26 -9.20
CA PHE A 202 -26.75 8.28 -9.88
C PHE A 202 -27.32 7.77 -11.23
N PRO A 203 -26.48 7.45 -12.24
CA PRO A 203 -26.98 6.96 -13.51
C PRO A 203 -27.70 5.62 -13.39
N MET A 204 -27.33 4.75 -12.44
CA MET A 204 -28.05 3.49 -12.17
C MET A 204 -29.51 3.70 -11.76
N ARG A 205 -29.86 4.88 -11.24
CA ARG A 205 -31.23 5.26 -10.84
C ARG A 205 -31.86 6.30 -11.77
N GLY A 206 -31.23 6.58 -12.92
CA GLY A 206 -31.69 7.62 -13.85
C GLY A 206 -31.50 9.05 -13.33
N ALA A 207 -30.69 9.24 -12.28
CA ALA A 207 -30.28 10.56 -11.82
C ALA A 207 -29.02 11.02 -12.57
N ILE A 208 -28.82 12.33 -12.64
CA ILE A 208 -27.65 12.94 -13.28
C ILE A 208 -26.76 13.50 -12.18
N LEU A 209 -25.48 13.12 -12.18
CA LEU A 209 -24.46 13.79 -11.37
C LEU A 209 -23.98 15.02 -12.14
N ASP A 210 -24.01 16.19 -11.52
CA ASP A 210 -23.56 17.45 -12.13
C ASP A 210 -22.18 17.85 -11.60
N ARG A 211 -21.97 17.76 -10.27
CA ARG A 211 -20.73 18.18 -9.63
C ARG A 211 -20.36 17.27 -8.47
N THR A 212 -19.08 17.10 -8.23
CA THR A 212 -18.60 16.38 -7.06
C THR A 212 -17.24 16.85 -6.55
N ILE A 213 -17.05 16.79 -5.24
CA ILE A 213 -15.76 17.04 -4.59
C ILE A 213 -15.38 15.89 -3.66
N GLN A 214 -14.07 15.65 -3.55
CA GLN A 214 -13.48 14.82 -2.51
C GLN A 214 -12.24 15.52 -1.94
N LEU A 215 -12.23 15.70 -0.64
CA LEU A 215 -11.16 16.34 0.12
C LEU A 215 -10.63 15.32 1.13
N ASP A 216 -9.35 14.97 1.03
CA ASP A 216 -8.68 14.02 1.92
C ASP A 216 -7.66 14.75 2.83
N TRP A 217 -7.58 14.41 4.12
CA TRP A 217 -6.50 14.86 5.01
C TRP A 217 -6.04 13.72 5.93
N GLY A 218 -4.81 13.83 6.45
CA GLY A 218 -4.24 12.80 7.33
C GLY A 218 -2.92 13.23 7.97
N GLY A 219 -2.44 12.44 8.93
CA GLY A 219 -1.26 12.77 9.74
C GLY A 219 -0.06 11.82 9.58
N SER A 220 -0.13 10.86 8.64
CA SER A 220 0.92 9.85 8.48
C SER A 220 2.10 10.37 7.67
N SER A 221 3.22 9.65 7.75
CA SER A 221 4.41 9.94 6.93
C SER A 221 4.13 9.83 5.43
N ASP A 222 3.17 9.00 5.00
CA ASP A 222 2.72 8.95 3.60
C ASP A 222 2.02 10.26 3.21
N PHE A 223 1.12 10.81 4.04
CA PHE A 223 0.49 12.11 3.74
C PHE A 223 1.50 13.26 3.63
N CYS A 224 2.53 13.27 4.48
CA CYS A 224 3.64 14.22 4.36
C CYS A 224 4.36 14.09 3.01
N ASN A 225 4.51 12.86 2.51
CA ASN A 225 5.14 12.56 1.24
C ASN A 225 4.28 12.96 0.02
N LEU A 226 2.95 13.02 0.15
CA LEU A 226 2.01 13.34 -0.94
C LEU A 226 1.90 14.84 -1.28
N LEU A 227 2.44 15.69 -0.43
CA LEU A 227 2.31 17.14 -0.55
C LEU A 227 3.69 17.73 -0.88
N THR A 228 3.78 18.51 -1.96
CA THR A 228 5.02 19.23 -2.31
C THR A 228 4.96 20.64 -1.71
N PRO A 229 5.96 21.08 -0.92
CA PRO A 229 6.01 22.45 -0.45
C PRO A 229 6.39 23.36 -1.61
N GLN A 230 5.61 24.40 -1.82
CA GLN A 230 5.96 25.50 -2.69
C GLN A 230 6.86 26.49 -1.94
N SER A 231 7.58 27.33 -2.67
CA SER A 231 8.48 28.35 -2.10
C SER A 231 7.76 29.36 -1.20
N ASN A 232 6.43 29.48 -1.30
CA ASN A 232 5.57 30.30 -0.47
C ASN A 232 5.07 29.60 0.82
N GLY A 233 5.49 28.35 1.06
CA GLY A 233 5.06 27.55 2.22
C GLY A 233 3.75 26.77 2.02
N GLU A 234 3.08 26.91 0.88
CA GLU A 234 1.86 26.13 0.58
C GLU A 234 2.20 24.69 0.22
N LEU A 235 1.34 23.76 0.65
CA LEU A 235 1.42 22.35 0.30
C LEU A 235 0.55 22.06 -0.92
N VAL A 236 1.17 21.63 -2.03
CA VAL A 236 0.46 21.34 -3.29
C VAL A 236 0.39 19.85 -3.52
N TYR A 237 -0.82 19.37 -3.80
CA TYR A 237 -1.09 18.00 -4.18
C TYR A 237 -0.59 17.69 -5.59
N GLU A 238 0.09 16.55 -5.77
CA GLU A 238 0.65 16.16 -7.05
C GLU A 238 -0.42 16.07 -8.16
N LYS A 239 -0.18 16.77 -9.28
CA LYS A 239 -1.11 16.85 -10.43
C LYS A 239 -1.46 15.46 -11.00
N GLY A 240 -0.48 14.56 -11.09
CA GLY A 240 -0.68 13.21 -11.62
C GLY A 240 -1.67 12.39 -10.78
N LYS A 241 -1.49 12.36 -9.44
CA LYS A 241 -2.42 11.66 -8.54
C LYS A 241 -3.82 12.27 -8.56
N ARG A 242 -3.94 13.59 -8.69
CA ARG A 242 -5.24 14.25 -8.86
C ARG A 242 -5.95 13.74 -10.12
N GLN A 243 -5.27 13.70 -11.25
CA GLN A 243 -5.86 13.22 -12.50
C GLN A 243 -6.30 11.75 -12.39
N SER A 244 -5.43 10.86 -11.92
CA SER A 244 -5.75 9.43 -11.76
C SER A 244 -6.94 9.19 -10.84
N LYS A 245 -7.05 9.93 -9.71
CA LYS A 245 -8.20 9.82 -8.80
C LYS A 245 -9.49 10.34 -9.44
N THR A 246 -9.41 11.48 -10.12
CA THR A 246 -10.58 12.04 -10.84
C THR A 246 -11.10 11.04 -11.85
N GLU A 247 -10.23 10.53 -12.73
CA GLU A 247 -10.59 9.53 -13.74
C GLU A 247 -11.19 8.27 -13.10
N ALA A 248 -10.61 7.77 -12.00
CA ALA A 248 -11.15 6.62 -11.28
C ALA A 248 -12.60 6.82 -10.80
N VAL A 249 -13.02 8.04 -10.49
CA VAL A 249 -14.37 8.33 -9.97
C VAL A 249 -15.38 8.55 -11.08
N ILE A 250 -15.02 9.27 -12.15
CA ILE A 250 -15.99 9.70 -13.18
C ILE A 250 -15.92 8.91 -14.49
N SER A 251 -14.95 8.02 -14.69
CA SER A 251 -14.73 7.35 -16.00
C SER A 251 -15.94 6.57 -16.53
N ASN A 252 -16.76 6.03 -15.63
CA ASN A 252 -17.95 5.23 -15.99
C ASN A 252 -19.22 6.07 -16.22
N LEU A 253 -19.15 7.39 -16.04
CA LEU A 253 -20.29 8.26 -16.28
C LEU A 253 -20.44 8.57 -17.77
N GLN A 254 -21.66 8.46 -18.29
CA GLN A 254 -21.97 8.85 -19.67
C GLN A 254 -21.72 10.35 -19.91
N ASN A 255 -21.99 11.18 -18.90
CA ASN A 255 -21.81 12.62 -18.95
C ASN A 255 -20.47 13.10 -18.34
N LYS A 256 -19.45 12.23 -18.26
CA LYS A 256 -18.16 12.53 -17.60
C LYS A 256 -17.52 13.86 -18.01
N GLU A 257 -17.70 14.27 -19.27
CA GLU A 257 -17.12 15.51 -19.80
C GLU A 257 -17.76 16.78 -19.22
N SER A 258 -19.02 16.69 -18.79
CA SER A 258 -19.75 17.82 -18.19
C SER A 258 -19.70 17.83 -16.66
N VAL A 259 -19.20 16.76 -16.03
CA VAL A 259 -19.18 16.64 -14.56
C VAL A 259 -18.03 17.47 -14.01
N GLU A 260 -18.35 18.45 -13.16
CA GLU A 260 -17.31 19.20 -12.45
C GLU A 260 -16.81 18.35 -11.27
N CYS A 261 -15.64 17.73 -11.42
CA CYS A 261 -15.05 16.87 -10.40
C CYS A 261 -13.74 17.45 -9.85
N ARG A 262 -13.65 17.55 -8.52
CA ARG A 262 -12.41 17.98 -7.84
C ARG A 262 -12.03 17.03 -6.70
N ILE A 263 -10.93 16.33 -6.87
CA ILE A 263 -10.33 15.47 -5.83
C ILE A 263 -8.98 16.02 -5.41
N SER A 264 -8.74 16.18 -4.11
CA SER A 264 -7.47 16.68 -3.58
C SER A 264 -7.18 16.11 -2.20
N ALA A 265 -5.90 15.87 -1.91
CA ALA A 265 -5.45 15.95 -0.53
C ALA A 265 -5.37 17.45 -0.16
N VAL A 266 -5.92 17.83 0.99
CA VAL A 266 -6.02 19.25 1.39
C VAL A 266 -4.97 19.65 2.40
N ASP A 267 -4.56 18.76 3.30
CA ASP A 267 -3.58 19.09 4.33
C ASP A 267 -2.89 17.86 4.94
N TYR A 268 -1.76 18.09 5.59
CA TYR A 268 -1.06 17.17 6.48
C TYR A 268 -1.21 17.67 7.92
N ILE A 269 -1.91 16.89 8.75
CA ILE A 269 -2.29 17.28 10.11
C ILE A 269 -1.64 16.30 11.10
N PRO A 270 -0.45 16.62 11.67
CA PRO A 270 0.36 15.64 12.42
C PRO A 270 -0.35 14.96 13.59
N PHE A 271 -1.26 15.66 14.29
CA PHE A 271 -1.94 15.08 15.46
C PHE A 271 -2.93 13.97 15.09
N LEU A 272 -3.34 13.87 13.82
CA LEU A 272 -4.19 12.78 13.33
C LEU A 272 -3.43 11.45 13.23
N LYS A 273 -2.09 11.44 13.29
CA LYS A 273 -1.29 10.22 13.17
C LYS A 273 -1.71 9.40 11.93
N ASN A 274 -1.92 8.08 12.05
CA ASN A 274 -2.29 7.23 10.92
C ASN A 274 -3.76 7.33 10.50
N GLN A 275 -4.51 8.25 11.09
CA GLN A 275 -5.88 8.52 10.71
C GLN A 275 -5.90 9.27 9.38
N LYS A 276 -6.83 8.83 8.54
CA LYS A 276 -7.20 9.48 7.31
C LYS A 276 -8.68 9.77 7.32
N GLU A 277 -8.99 11.02 7.04
CA GLU A 277 -10.36 11.47 6.91
C GLU A 277 -10.61 11.95 5.48
N ALA A 278 -11.84 11.75 5.03
CA ALA A 278 -12.27 12.24 3.73
C ALA A 278 -13.67 12.84 3.83
N TYR A 279 -13.85 13.99 3.19
CA TYR A 279 -15.14 14.58 2.93
C TYR A 279 -15.46 14.49 1.44
N MET A 280 -16.67 14.01 1.13
CA MET A 280 -17.19 13.89 -0.22
C MET A 280 -18.54 14.61 -0.30
N ARG A 281 -18.75 15.34 -1.40
CA ARG A 281 -20.05 15.92 -1.72
C ARG A 281 -20.37 15.65 -3.17
N LEU A 282 -21.52 15.03 -3.42
CA LEU A 282 -22.07 14.76 -4.73
C LEU A 282 -23.34 15.60 -4.91
N GLU A 283 -23.42 16.37 -5.99
CA GLU A 283 -24.57 17.21 -6.35
C GLU A 283 -25.08 16.82 -7.73
N GLY A 284 -26.39 16.72 -7.87
CA GLY A 284 -27.01 16.37 -9.13
C GLY A 284 -28.50 16.62 -9.16
N ARG A 285 -29.19 15.96 -10.11
CA ARG A 285 -30.61 16.12 -10.37
C ARG A 285 -31.32 14.78 -10.47
N VAL A 286 -32.52 14.70 -9.90
CA VAL A 286 -33.42 13.54 -9.96
C VAL A 286 -34.65 13.86 -10.82
N PHE A 287 -35.71 13.05 -10.72
CA PHE A 287 -36.96 13.20 -11.47
C PHE A 287 -37.47 14.66 -11.48
N GLY A 288 -37.86 15.15 -12.65
CA GLY A 288 -38.31 16.53 -12.85
C GLY A 288 -37.19 17.59 -12.76
N GLY A 289 -35.92 17.18 -12.69
CA GLY A 289 -34.78 18.10 -12.53
C GLY A 289 -34.60 18.61 -11.10
N ALA A 290 -35.30 18.03 -10.12
CA ALA A 290 -35.17 18.42 -8.72
C ALA A 290 -33.73 18.17 -8.22
N PRO A 291 -33.13 19.11 -7.47
CA PRO A 291 -31.77 18.96 -6.99
C PRO A 291 -31.67 17.87 -5.92
N VAL A 292 -30.58 17.13 -5.92
CA VAL A 292 -30.19 16.21 -4.86
C VAL A 292 -28.74 16.46 -4.47
N ARG A 293 -28.45 16.34 -3.17
CA ARG A 293 -27.09 16.43 -2.63
C ARG A 293 -26.85 15.32 -1.63
N VAL A 294 -25.67 14.72 -1.70
CA VAL A 294 -25.17 13.71 -0.77
C VAL A 294 -23.86 14.21 -0.19
N ASP A 295 -23.80 14.37 1.14
CA ASP A 295 -22.58 14.69 1.88
C ASP A 295 -22.16 13.48 2.70
N ILE A 296 -20.88 13.12 2.63
CA ILE A 296 -20.32 11.99 3.38
C ILE A 296 -19.00 12.40 4.00
N THR A 297 -18.83 12.02 5.26
CA THR A 297 -17.54 12.01 5.94
C THR A 297 -17.13 10.56 6.19
N MET A 298 -15.84 10.29 6.04
CA MET A 298 -15.24 8.98 6.25
C MET A 298 -14.03 9.13 7.16
N PHE A 299 -13.86 8.17 8.04
CA PHE A 299 -12.67 8.00 8.88
C PHE A 299 -12.12 6.58 8.67
N VAL A 300 -10.81 6.45 8.52
CA VAL A 300 -10.11 5.15 8.46
C VAL A 300 -8.72 5.22 9.10
N GLU A 301 -8.28 4.08 9.64
CA GLU A 301 -6.87 3.82 9.95
C GLU A 301 -6.18 3.32 8.68
N ASP A 302 -5.42 4.18 7.99
CA ASP A 302 -5.00 3.95 6.59
C ASP A 302 -4.07 2.73 6.44
N GLY A 303 -3.18 2.52 7.41
CA GLY A 303 -2.28 1.35 7.48
C GLY A 303 -3.05 0.04 7.57
N ASN A 304 -3.97 -0.07 8.53
CA ASN A 304 -4.82 -1.24 8.75
C ASN A 304 -5.72 -1.54 7.55
N ASN A 305 -6.20 -0.49 6.89
CA ASN A 305 -7.06 -0.60 5.72
C ASN A 305 -6.38 -1.25 4.51
N SER A 306 -5.05 -1.35 4.49
CA SER A 306 -4.27 -2.00 3.42
C SER A 306 -3.65 -3.33 3.85
N ALA A 307 -3.44 -3.54 5.16
CA ALA A 307 -2.75 -4.70 5.71
C ALA A 307 -3.42 -6.04 5.35
N GLY A 308 -4.76 -6.13 5.44
CA GLY A 308 -5.49 -7.35 5.10
C GLY A 308 -5.32 -7.75 3.63
N ILE A 309 -5.36 -6.78 2.72
CA ILE A 309 -5.13 -7.00 1.29
C ILE A 309 -3.72 -7.52 1.03
N ILE A 310 -2.70 -6.94 1.69
CA ILE A 310 -1.32 -7.38 1.55
C ILE A 310 -1.14 -8.81 2.07
N ALA A 311 -1.78 -9.17 3.18
CA ALA A 311 -1.76 -10.54 3.70
C ALA A 311 -2.32 -11.55 2.69
N ASP A 312 -3.39 -11.21 1.97
CA ASP A 312 -3.94 -12.06 0.92
C ASP A 312 -3.01 -12.12 -0.31
N CYS A 313 -2.39 -11.01 -0.71
CA CYS A 313 -1.36 -11.01 -1.76
C CYS A 313 -0.20 -11.96 -1.42
N ILE A 314 0.30 -11.93 -0.18
CA ILE A 314 1.36 -12.83 0.30
C ILE A 314 0.95 -14.30 0.13
N ARG A 315 -0.26 -14.66 0.56
CA ARG A 315 -0.79 -16.02 0.48
C ARG A 315 -0.92 -16.48 -0.97
N VAL A 316 -1.47 -15.62 -1.84
CA VAL A 316 -1.62 -15.91 -3.29
C VAL A 316 -0.26 -16.04 -3.97
N SER A 317 0.71 -15.18 -3.66
CA SER A 317 2.08 -15.28 -4.19
C SER A 317 2.75 -16.59 -3.78
N LYS A 318 2.58 -17.05 -2.54
CA LYS A 318 3.12 -18.36 -2.14
C LYS A 318 2.49 -19.50 -2.93
N ILE A 319 1.17 -19.49 -3.13
CA ILE A 319 0.47 -20.47 -3.95
C ILE A 319 1.04 -20.50 -5.37
N ALA A 320 1.26 -19.33 -5.97
CA ALA A 320 1.85 -19.23 -7.31
C ALA A 320 3.28 -19.79 -7.34
N LYS A 321 4.11 -19.47 -6.33
CA LYS A 321 5.47 -20.00 -6.17
C LYS A 321 5.48 -21.53 -6.14
N ASP A 322 4.60 -22.15 -5.35
CA ASP A 322 4.53 -23.62 -5.25
C ASP A 322 4.08 -24.28 -6.54
N ARG A 323 3.19 -23.61 -7.27
CA ARG A 323 2.71 -24.04 -8.59
C ARG A 323 3.68 -23.69 -9.72
N LYS A 324 4.79 -23.02 -9.42
CA LYS A 324 5.78 -22.52 -10.39
C LYS A 324 5.14 -21.64 -11.47
N ILE A 325 4.18 -20.81 -11.07
CA ILE A 325 3.54 -19.79 -11.91
C ILE A 325 4.31 -18.49 -11.68
N GLY A 326 5.02 -18.03 -12.70
CA GLY A 326 5.76 -16.77 -12.69
C GLY A 326 5.11 -15.66 -13.48
N GLY A 327 5.71 -14.48 -13.42
CA GLY A 327 5.19 -13.28 -14.07
C GLY A 327 4.03 -12.68 -13.31
N ILE A 328 3.19 -11.93 -14.01
CA ILE A 328 2.09 -11.17 -13.43
C ILE A 328 0.92 -12.10 -13.07
N LEU A 329 0.42 -12.00 -11.83
CA LEU A 329 -0.84 -12.64 -11.46
C LEU A 329 -2.02 -11.72 -11.79
N HIS A 330 -2.43 -11.67 -13.06
CA HIS A 330 -3.44 -10.73 -13.58
C HIS A 330 -4.71 -10.64 -12.71
N SER A 331 -5.33 -11.77 -12.37
CA SER A 331 -6.55 -11.79 -11.54
C SER A 331 -6.32 -11.19 -10.14
N ALA A 332 -5.16 -11.46 -9.54
CA ALA A 332 -4.80 -10.91 -8.24
C ALA A 332 -4.55 -9.40 -8.34
N CYS A 333 -3.81 -8.94 -9.35
CA CYS A 333 -3.57 -7.52 -9.57
C CYS A 333 -4.89 -6.75 -9.78
N SER A 334 -5.80 -7.25 -10.62
CA SER A 334 -7.09 -6.61 -10.89
C SER A 334 -7.93 -6.46 -9.61
N PHE A 335 -7.90 -7.47 -8.75
CA PHE A 335 -8.65 -7.46 -7.50
C PHE A 335 -7.98 -6.61 -6.41
N PHE A 336 -6.67 -6.75 -6.17
CA PHE A 336 -5.96 -6.16 -5.04
C PHE A 336 -5.29 -4.80 -5.32
N ASN A 337 -5.09 -4.41 -6.58
CA ASN A 337 -4.28 -3.23 -6.93
C ASN A 337 -5.06 -2.15 -7.69
N LYS A 338 -4.71 -0.88 -7.48
CA LYS A 338 -5.40 0.28 -8.09
C LYS A 338 -5.06 0.44 -9.57
N HIS A 339 -3.87 0.00 -9.97
CA HIS A 339 -3.36 0.14 -11.33
C HIS A 339 -2.93 -1.22 -11.91
N PRO A 340 -3.88 -2.17 -12.10
CA PRO A 340 -3.55 -3.43 -12.73
C PRO A 340 -3.06 -3.22 -14.17
N PRO A 341 -2.32 -4.19 -14.74
CA PRO A 341 -1.90 -4.14 -16.14
C PRO A 341 -3.08 -4.31 -17.11
N GLU A 342 -4.09 -5.08 -16.72
CA GLU A 342 -5.33 -5.34 -17.48
C GLU A 342 -6.57 -5.34 -16.58
#